data_AF-B7WQW1-F1
#
_entry.id   AF-B7WQW1-F1
#
_cell.length_a   1.000
_cell.length_b   1.000
_cell.length_c   1.000
_cell.angle_alpha   90.00
_cell.angle_beta   90.00
_cell.angle_gamma   90.00
#
_symmetry.space_group_name_H-M   'P 1'
#
loop_
_entity.id
_entity.type
_entity.pdbx_description
1 polymer ?
#
loop_
_entity_poly.entity_id
_entity_poly.type
_entity_poly.pdbx_seq_one_letter_code
_entity_poly.pdbx_strand_id
1 'polypeptide(L)'
;MKRFNDSSTSSELPQLEQQLQTLRREVRRLQLEQELLKKANELLKKNQGIILHLLSNREQTLLVDALRHVYSLAELLASLVLARSTYFYHRARSNAGEKYVAVRRTITDTFERNHSAMAAVASRPHWSGNACGSRRRWFGA
;
A
#
# COMPACT_ATOMS: atom_id res chain seq x y z
N MET A 1 68.64 0.95 -21.48
CA MET A 1 67.68 1.58 -20.55
C MET A 1 66.35 1.73 -21.28
N LYS A 2 65.32 0.98 -20.89
CA LYS A 2 63.99 1.00 -21.54
C LYS A 2 63.03 1.83 -20.67
N ARG A 3 62.65 3.01 -21.16
CA ARG A 3 61.51 3.80 -20.65
C ARG A 3 60.43 3.74 -21.71
N PHE A 4 59.56 2.74 -21.62
CA PHE A 4 58.38 2.61 -22.48
C PHE A 4 57.28 1.91 -21.68
N ASN A 5 56.63 2.62 -20.74
CA ASN A 5 55.23 2.31 -20.40
C ASN A 5 54.50 3.34 -19.52
N ASP A 6 55.20 4.33 -18.94
CA ASP A 6 54.59 5.21 -17.92
C ASP A 6 53.47 6.12 -18.47
N SER A 7 53.42 6.36 -19.78
CA SER A 7 52.34 7.13 -20.41
C SER A 7 51.03 6.35 -20.55
N SER A 8 51.10 5.02 -20.73
CA SER A 8 49.93 4.16 -20.90
C SER A 8 49.21 3.95 -19.57
N THR A 9 49.97 3.70 -18.50
CA THR A 9 49.43 3.54 -17.14
C THR A 9 48.78 4.82 -16.61
N SER A 10 49.37 6.00 -16.89
CA SER A 10 48.78 7.29 -16.49
C SER A 10 47.41 7.57 -17.12
N SER A 11 47.11 7.00 -18.28
CA SER A 11 45.79 7.12 -18.95
C SER A 11 44.79 6.09 -18.44
N GLU A 12 45.25 4.91 -18.04
CA GLU A 12 44.41 3.82 -17.53
C GLU A 12 43.91 4.09 -16.10
N LEU A 13 44.72 4.74 -15.26
CA LEU A 13 44.32 5.10 -13.89
C LEU A 13 43.01 5.90 -13.79
N PRO A 14 42.82 7.03 -14.51
CA PRO A 14 41.57 7.79 -14.44
C PRO A 14 40.39 7.00 -15.04
N GLN A 15 40.63 6.12 -16.02
CA GLN A 15 39.57 5.25 -16.58
C GLN A 15 39.14 4.20 -15.56
N LEU A 16 40.08 3.55 -14.87
CA LEU A 16 39.79 2.60 -13.80
C LEU A 16 39.07 3.29 -12.63
N GLU A 17 39.46 4.50 -12.26
CA GLU A 17 38.78 5.28 -11.22
C GLU A 17 37.33 5.60 -11.60
N GLN A 18 37.08 6.00 -12.85
CA GLN A 18 35.72 6.23 -13.36
C GLN A 18 34.89 4.94 -13.35
N GLN A 19 35.48 3.82 -13.75
CA GLN A 19 34.81 2.50 -13.70
C GLN A 19 34.48 2.11 -12.27
N LEU A 20 35.41 2.27 -11.32
CA LEU A 20 35.17 2.01 -9.90
C LEU A 20 34.06 2.90 -9.34
N GLN A 21 34.02 4.18 -9.70
CA GLN A 21 32.94 5.07 -9.27
C GLN A 21 31.59 4.63 -9.84
N THR A 22 31.54 4.21 -11.10
CA THR A 22 30.33 3.72 -11.75
C THR A 22 29.82 2.46 -11.06
N LEU A 23 30.70 1.48 -10.87
CA LEU A 23 30.40 0.23 -10.17
C LEU A 23 29.92 0.49 -8.73
N ARG A 24 30.56 1.40 -7.99
CA ARG A 24 30.13 1.76 -6.63
C ARG A 24 28.71 2.34 -6.61
N ARG A 25 28.37 3.17 -7.60
CA ARG A 25 27.01 3.74 -7.74
C ARG A 25 25.99 2.65 -8.07
N GLU A 26 26.32 1.74 -8.97
CA GLU A 26 25.46 0.61 -9.34
C GLU A 26 25.22 -0.32 -8.16
N VAL A 27 26.27 -0.71 -7.43
CA VAL A 27 26.14 -1.54 -6.23
C VAL A 27 25.23 -0.87 -5.20
N ARG A 28 25.40 0.44 -4.95
CA ARG A 28 24.54 1.18 -4.02
C ARG A 28 23.08 1.22 -4.47
N ARG A 29 22.84 1.39 -5.77
CA ARG A 29 21.49 1.34 -6.36
C ARG A 29 20.86 -0.04 -6.20
N LEU A 30 21.59 -1.10 -6.54
CA LEU A 30 21.10 -2.48 -6.44
C LEU A 30 20.80 -2.87 -4.98
N GLN A 31 21.64 -2.44 -4.03
CA GLN A 31 21.38 -2.63 -2.61
C GLN A 31 20.07 -1.97 -2.19
N LEU A 32 19.83 -0.72 -2.61
CA LEU A 32 18.57 -0.03 -2.34
C LEU A 32 17.35 -0.75 -2.94
N GLU A 33 17.45 -1.22 -4.19
CA GLU A 33 16.38 -1.98 -4.84
C GLU A 33 16.07 -3.30 -4.09
N GLN A 34 17.11 -4.02 -3.63
CA GLN A 34 16.95 -5.23 -2.84
C GLN A 34 16.28 -4.96 -1.49
N GLU A 35 16.72 -3.92 -0.76
CA GLU A 35 16.13 -3.56 0.53
C GLU A 35 14.65 -3.12 0.38
N LEU A 36 14.32 -2.40 -0.70
CA LEU A 36 12.93 -2.07 -1.04
C LEU A 36 12.08 -3.32 -1.24
N LEU A 37 12.57 -4.30 -2.00
CA LEU A 37 11.85 -5.55 -2.25
C LEU A 37 11.69 -6.38 -0.97
N LYS A 38 12.74 -6.48 -0.14
CA LYS A 38 12.67 -7.15 1.17
C LYS A 38 11.64 -6.49 2.07
N LYS A 39 11.70 -5.16 2.23
CA LYS A 39 10.71 -4.42 3.05
C LYS A 39 9.30 -4.51 2.50
N ALA A 40 9.13 -4.54 1.19
CA ALA A 40 7.82 -4.74 0.59
C ALA A 40 7.27 -6.13 0.93
N ASN A 41 8.10 -7.18 0.89
CA ASN A 41 7.70 -8.53 1.28
C ASN A 41 7.32 -8.61 2.76
N GLU A 42 8.12 -8.00 3.64
CA GLU A 42 7.85 -7.96 5.09
C GLU A 42 6.53 -7.24 5.42
N LEU A 43 6.30 -6.06 4.82
CA LEU A 43 5.17 -5.20 5.16
C LEU A 43 3.86 -5.61 4.47
N LEU A 44 3.94 -6.05 3.22
CA LEU A 44 2.74 -6.33 2.40
C LEU A 44 2.32 -7.78 2.45
N LYS A 45 3.17 -8.69 2.97
CA LYS A 45 2.94 -10.15 3.04
C LYS A 45 2.44 -10.74 1.70
N LYS A 46 2.78 -10.08 0.59
CA LYS A 46 2.44 -10.52 -0.77
C LYS A 46 3.45 -11.60 -1.15
N ASN A 47 3.11 -12.85 -0.82
CA ASN A 47 3.96 -14.02 -1.09
C ASN A 47 4.14 -14.32 -2.59
N GLN A 48 3.47 -13.59 -3.47
CA GLN A 48 3.49 -13.75 -4.92
C GLN A 48 4.15 -12.52 -5.54
N GLY A 49 5.46 -12.56 -5.74
CA GLY A 49 6.25 -11.66 -6.58
C GLY A 49 5.86 -10.18 -6.55
N ILE A 50 6.49 -9.38 -5.69
CA ILE A 50 6.20 -7.95 -5.61
C ILE A 50 6.77 -7.22 -6.83
N ILE A 51 5.87 -6.68 -7.65
CA ILE A 51 6.22 -5.66 -8.64
C ILE A 51 6.06 -4.30 -7.96
N LEU A 52 7.19 -3.62 -7.69
CA LEU A 52 7.21 -2.32 -7.00
C LEU A 52 6.35 -1.25 -7.70
N HIS A 53 6.22 -1.34 -9.02
CA HIS A 53 5.40 -0.43 -9.83
C HIS A 53 3.89 -0.68 -9.73
N LEU A 54 3.45 -1.86 -9.30
CA LEU A 54 2.03 -2.15 -9.05
C LEU A 54 1.58 -1.79 -7.63
N LEU A 55 2.51 -1.31 -6.78
CA LEU A 55 2.17 -0.87 -5.44
C LEU A 55 1.34 0.41 -5.50
N SER A 56 0.30 0.46 -4.68
CA SER A 56 -0.48 1.69 -4.51
C SER A 56 0.39 2.79 -3.92
N ASN A 57 0.08 4.05 -4.22
CA ASN A 57 0.80 5.21 -3.67
C ASN A 57 0.89 5.19 -2.13
N ARG A 58 -0.10 4.59 -1.45
CA ARG A 58 -0.09 4.41 0.01
C ARG A 58 0.96 3.39 0.43
N GLU A 59 1.02 2.22 -0.22
CA GLU A 59 2.03 1.19 0.05
C GLU A 59 3.44 1.71 -0.27
N GLN A 60 3.61 2.45 -1.38
CA GLN A 60 4.87 3.08 -1.72
C GLN A 60 5.30 4.10 -0.65
N THR A 61 4.37 4.91 -0.15
CA THR A 61 4.66 5.88 0.93
C THR A 61 5.10 5.17 2.23
N LEU A 62 4.47 4.05 2.58
CA LEU A 62 4.85 3.24 3.74
C LEU A 62 6.28 2.67 3.58
N LEU A 63 6.64 2.21 2.38
CA LEU A 63 8.00 1.73 2.10
C LEU A 63 9.04 2.85 2.22
N VAL A 64 8.74 4.03 1.66
CA VAL A 64 9.61 5.20 1.78
C VAL A 64 9.81 5.54 3.25
N ASP A 65 8.75 5.61 4.04
CA ASP A 65 8.84 5.94 5.47
C ASP A 65 9.62 4.88 6.26
N ALA A 66 9.50 3.60 5.90
CA ALA A 66 10.25 2.52 6.53
C ALA A 66 11.76 2.59 6.26
N LEU A 67 12.18 2.99 5.05
CA LEU A 67 13.60 3.00 4.63
C LEU A 67 14.28 4.37 4.73
N ARG A 68 13.53 5.42 5.05
CA ARG A 68 14.02 6.81 5.14
C ARG A 68 15.11 7.05 6.18
N HIS A 69 15.35 6.12 7.10
CA HIS A 69 16.44 6.20 8.08
C HIS A 69 17.79 5.73 7.51
N VAL A 70 17.79 4.94 6.42
CA VAL A 70 19.01 4.40 5.79
C VAL A 70 19.35 5.15 4.50
N TYR A 71 18.33 5.54 3.73
CA TYR A 71 18.49 6.14 2.41
C TYR A 71 17.88 7.54 2.34
N SER A 72 18.40 8.35 1.42
CA SER A 72 17.86 9.68 1.21
C SER A 72 16.46 9.62 0.56
N LEU A 73 15.61 10.59 0.87
CA LEU A 73 14.26 10.65 0.32
C LEU A 73 14.27 10.73 -1.22
N ALA A 74 15.23 11.45 -1.80
CA ALA A 74 15.33 11.62 -3.25
C ALA A 74 15.61 10.28 -3.95
N GLU A 75 16.50 9.46 -3.40
CA GLU A 75 16.84 8.13 -3.94
C GLU A 75 15.63 7.19 -3.90
N LEU A 76 14.92 7.17 -2.76
CA LEU A 76 13.73 6.33 -2.57
C LEU A 76 12.58 6.71 -3.51
N LEU A 77 12.36 8.01 -3.72
CA LEU A 77 11.33 8.49 -4.65
C LEU A 77 11.69 8.17 -6.10
N ALA A 78 12.96 8.31 -6.48
CA ALA A 78 13.43 7.98 -7.81
C ALA A 78 13.29 6.49 -8.12
N SER A 79 13.66 5.61 -7.18
CA SER A 79 13.55 4.15 -7.37
C SER A 79 12.12 3.66 -7.47
N LEU A 80 11.18 4.28 -6.76
CA LEU A 80 9.76 3.93 -6.78
C LEU A 80 8.97 4.66 -7.88
N VAL A 81 9.61 5.59 -8.61
CA VAL A 81 8.96 6.48 -9.59
C VAL A 81 7.78 7.22 -8.94
N LEU A 82 7.96 7.64 -7.67
CA LEU A 82 6.93 8.30 -6.88
C LEU A 82 7.13 9.82 -6.92
N ALA A 83 6.10 10.54 -7.34
CA ALA A 83 6.14 12.01 -7.32
C ALA A 83 6.22 12.54 -5.88
N ARG A 84 7.02 13.59 -5.69
CA ARG A 84 7.25 14.21 -4.36
C ARG A 84 5.95 14.73 -3.74
N SER A 85 5.08 15.34 -4.55
CA SER A 85 3.74 15.78 -4.12
C SER A 85 2.88 14.62 -3.61
N THR A 86 2.86 13.51 -4.34
CA THR A 86 2.14 12.28 -3.97
C THR A 86 2.63 11.73 -2.64
N TYR A 87 3.95 11.67 -2.43
CA TYR A 87 4.52 11.26 -1.16
C TYR A 87 4.04 12.13 0.01
N PHE A 88 4.16 13.46 -0.10
CA PHE A 88 3.75 14.34 0.99
C PHE A 88 2.23 14.30 1.24
N TYR A 89 1.41 14.18 0.18
CA TYR A 89 -0.03 14.01 0.31
C TYR A 89 -0.38 12.75 1.10
N HIS A 90 0.15 11.59 0.68
CA HIS A 90 -0.16 10.31 1.32
C HIS A 90 0.44 10.18 2.72
N ARG A 91 1.61 10.79 2.97
CA ARG A 91 2.22 10.82 4.30
C ARG A 91 1.45 11.68 5.27
N ALA A 92 1.07 12.91 4.87
CA ALA A 92 0.24 13.77 5.69
C ALA A 92 -1.11 13.10 5.99
N ARG A 93 -1.71 12.46 4.98
CA ARG A 93 -2.97 11.72 5.13
C ARG A 93 -2.85 10.45 5.99
N SER A 94 -1.68 9.82 6.04
CA SER A 94 -1.45 8.65 6.90
C SER A 94 -1.21 9.06 8.36
N ASN A 95 -0.61 10.23 8.60
CA ASN A 95 -0.35 10.76 9.94
C ASN A 95 -1.54 11.52 10.53
N ALA A 96 -2.35 12.14 9.67
CA ALA A 96 -3.62 12.71 10.06
C ALA A 96 -4.59 11.55 10.33
N GLY A 97 -4.56 11.03 11.57
CA GLY A 97 -5.51 10.03 12.05
C GLY A 97 -6.92 10.39 11.59
N GLU A 98 -7.65 9.41 11.03
CA GLU A 98 -8.77 9.73 10.15
C GLU A 98 -9.79 10.61 10.90
N LYS A 99 -9.97 11.86 10.44
CA LYS A 99 -10.96 12.81 11.00
C LYS A 99 -12.36 12.21 11.12
N TYR A 100 -12.64 11.20 10.30
CA TYR A 100 -13.90 10.47 10.23
C TYR A 100 -13.82 9.03 10.75
N VAL A 101 -12.79 8.62 11.53
CA VAL A 101 -12.74 7.26 12.12
C VAL A 101 -14.03 6.99 12.89
N ALA A 102 -14.46 7.95 13.73
CA ALA A 102 -15.69 7.83 14.50
C ALA A 102 -16.92 7.69 13.59
N VAL A 103 -17.01 8.51 12.54
CA VAL A 103 -18.14 8.49 11.58
C VAL A 103 -18.17 7.19 10.77
N ARG A 104 -17.01 6.65 10.39
CA ARG A 104 -16.93 5.36 9.70
C ARG A 104 -17.36 4.22 10.60
N ARG A 105 -16.92 4.21 11.86
CA ARG A 105 -17.38 3.23 12.86
C ARG A 105 -18.90 3.28 13.04
N THR A 106 -19.48 4.48 13.16
CA THR A 106 -20.94 4.59 13.31
C THR A 106 -21.69 4.09 12.07
N ILE A 107 -21.16 4.35 10.86
CA ILE A 107 -21.76 3.83 9.61
C ILE A 107 -21.68 2.29 9.58
N THR A 108 -20.52 1.72 9.88
CA THR A 108 -20.33 0.26 9.91
C THR A 108 -21.23 -0.40 10.94
N ASP A 109 -21.26 0.10 12.18
CA ASP A 109 -22.13 -0.40 13.25
C ASP A 109 -23.62 -0.34 12.85
N THR A 110 -24.03 0.74 12.19
CA THR A 110 -25.42 0.90 11.73
C THR A 110 -25.77 -0.12 10.65
N PHE A 111 -24.85 -0.35 9.70
CA PHE A 111 -25.03 -1.37 8.66
C PHE A 111 -25.08 -2.78 9.23
N GLU A 112 -24.16 -3.12 10.14
CA GLU A 112 -24.09 -4.43 10.78
C GLU A 112 -25.36 -4.73 11.61
N ARG A 113 -25.81 -3.76 12.43
CA ARG A 113 -27.06 -3.91 13.20
C ARG A 113 -28.27 -4.14 12.30
N ASN A 114 -28.36 -3.42 11.18
CA ASN A 114 -29.43 -3.62 10.21
C ASN A 114 -29.34 -5.00 9.54
N HIS A 115 -28.14 -5.43 9.15
CA HIS A 115 -27.92 -6.72 8.53
C HIS A 115 -28.27 -7.89 9.47
N SER A 116 -27.83 -7.81 10.73
CA SER A 116 -28.17 -8.80 11.77
C SER A 116 -29.67 -8.85 12.05
N ALA A 117 -30.36 -7.70 12.07
CA ALA A 117 -31.81 -7.65 12.25
C ALA A 117 -32.58 -8.25 11.06
N MET A 118 -32.12 -8.00 9.83
CA MET A 118 -32.70 -8.62 8.62
C MET A 118 -32.50 -10.15 8.61
N ALA A 119 -31.31 -10.62 8.99
CA ALA A 119 -31.03 -12.05 9.10
C ALA A 119 -31.88 -12.74 10.19
N ALA A 120 -32.16 -12.06 11.30
CA ALA A 120 -33.04 -12.56 12.36
C ALA A 120 -34.52 -12.62 11.90
N VAL A 121 -34.97 -11.67 11.08
CA VAL A 121 -36.32 -11.69 10.48
C VAL A 121 -36.47 -12.82 9.46
N ALA A 122 -35.43 -13.12 8.68
CA ALA A 122 -35.40 -14.25 7.74
C ALA A 122 -35.42 -15.64 8.42
N SER A 123 -35.13 -15.70 9.73
CA SER A 123 -35.11 -16.92 10.53
C SER A 123 -36.44 -17.20 11.27
N ARG A 124 -37.47 -16.35 11.10
CA ARG A 124 -38.81 -16.60 11.65
C ARG A 124 -39.57 -17.59 10.77
N PRO A 125 -40.11 -18.71 11.31
CA PRO A 125 -40.93 -19.59 10.51
C PRO A 125 -42.21 -18.86 10.11
N HIS A 126 -42.44 -18.84 8.79
CA HIS A 126 -43.74 -18.85 8.10
C HIS A 126 -44.94 -18.33 8.92
N TRP A 127 -45.44 -17.17 8.48
CA TRP A 127 -46.77 -16.66 8.75
C TRP A 127 -47.83 -17.74 8.40
N SER A 128 -48.32 -18.49 9.39
CA SER A 128 -49.43 -19.43 9.17
C SER A 128 -50.73 -18.63 9.10
N GLY A 129 -51.13 -18.27 7.88
CA GLY A 129 -52.51 -17.89 7.62
C GLY A 129 -53.41 -19.09 7.86
N ASN A 130 -54.35 -18.97 8.81
CA ASN A 130 -55.60 -19.73 8.85
C ASN A 130 -56.52 -19.17 9.94
N ALA A 131 -57.55 -18.43 9.53
CA ALA A 131 -58.85 -18.37 10.19
C ALA A 131 -59.88 -17.75 9.24
N CYS A 132 -60.28 -18.53 8.25
CA CYS A 132 -61.50 -18.28 7.49
C CYS A 132 -62.70 -18.75 8.33
N GLY A 133 -63.70 -17.87 8.52
CA GLY A 133 -65.08 -18.28 8.79
C GLY A 133 -65.71 -17.81 10.11
N SER A 134 -66.53 -16.75 10.04
CA SER A 134 -67.92 -16.77 10.56
C SER A 134 -68.66 -15.43 10.38
N ARG A 135 -69.33 -15.31 9.23
CA ARG A 135 -70.76 -14.94 9.06
C ARG A 135 -71.46 -14.28 10.28
N ARG A 136 -71.68 -12.95 10.25
CA ARG A 136 -72.82 -12.20 10.84
C ARG A 136 -72.99 -10.91 10.00
N ARG A 137 -73.85 -10.85 8.98
CA ARG A 137 -75.28 -10.46 9.02
C ARG A 137 -75.55 -9.31 10.01
N TRP A 138 -75.61 -8.07 9.52
CA TRP A 138 -76.41 -6.99 10.08
C TRP A 138 -77.05 -6.20 8.93
N PHE A 139 -78.38 -6.10 9.01
CA PHE A 139 -79.32 -5.44 8.10
C PHE A 139 -80.09 -4.42 8.95
N GLY A 140 -80.41 -3.25 8.40
CA GLY A 140 -81.34 -2.25 8.95
C GLY A 140 -80.71 -1.25 9.94
N ALA A 141 -81.02 0.05 9.93
CA ALA A 141 -82.06 0.82 9.24
C ALA A 141 -81.55 2.24 8.95
#